data_AF-A0A7C4AQV4-F1
#
_entry.id   AF-A0A7C4AQV4-F1
#
_cell.length_a   1.000
_cell.length_b   1.000
_cell.length_c   1.000
_cell.angle_alpha   90.00
_cell.angle_beta   90.00
_cell.angle_gamma   90.00
#
_symmetry.space_group_name_H-M   'P 1'
#
loop_
_entity.id
_entity.type
_entity.pdbx_description
1 polymer ?
#
loop_
_entity_poly.entity_id
_entity_poly.type
_entity_poly.pdbx_seq_one_letter_code
_entity_poly.pdbx_strand_id
1 'polypeptide(L)' 'MTQTNHLKLMANSFNKLHEQLSVIRRHLEQVSDPEAHRLFQSMEFGLLAPLRRLRRHLDIPYDWHEQKPTKEAPRA' A
#
# COMPACT_ATOMS: atom_id res chain seq x y z
N MET A 1 -12.24 10.65 -17.23
CA MET A 1 -12.68 9.94 -15.99
C MET A 1 -11.95 8.62 -15.73
N THR A 2 -11.35 7.97 -16.73
CA THR A 2 -10.61 6.69 -16.60
C THR A 2 -9.31 6.79 -15.80
N GLN A 3 -8.54 7.86 -15.98
CA GLN A 3 -7.21 8.03 -15.34
C GLN A 3 -7.28 8.03 -13.80
N THR A 4 -8.26 8.74 -13.21
CA THR A 4 -8.49 8.78 -11.76
C THR A 4 -8.80 7.39 -11.18
N ASN A 5 -9.47 6.53 -11.95
CA ASN A 5 -9.82 5.18 -11.52
C ASN A 5 -8.59 4.26 -11.49
N HIS A 6 -7.68 4.40 -12.47
CA HIS A 6 -6.42 3.65 -12.48
C HIS A 6 -5.48 4.05 -11.34
N LEU A 7 -5.35 5.34 -11.04
CA LEU A 7 -4.51 5.80 -9.92
C LEU A 7 -5.03 5.33 -8.56
N LYS A 8 -6.36 5.31 -8.37
CA LYS A 8 -6.99 4.73 -7.18
C LYS A 8 -6.69 3.23 -7.05
N LEU A 9 -6.81 2.47 -8.15
CA LEU A 9 -6.47 1.05 -8.17
C LEU A 9 -4.99 0.79 -7.85
N MET A 10 -4.09 1.66 -8.33
CA MET A 10 -2.67 1.60 -8.00
C MET A 10 -2.42 1.93 -6.52
N ALA A 11 -3.07 2.96 -5.97
CA ALA A 11 -3.01 3.30 -4.54
C ALA A 11 -3.39 2.12 -3.65
N ASN A 12 -4.52 1.47 -3.99
CA ASN A 12 -5.01 0.29 -3.29
C ASN A 12 -4.03 -0.89 -3.42
N SER A 13 -3.46 -1.09 -4.60
CA SER A 13 -2.46 -2.15 -4.83
C SER A 13 -1.19 -1.93 -4.02
N PHE A 14 -0.70 -0.69 -3.91
CA PHE A 14 0.46 -0.36 -3.08
C PHE A 14 0.19 -0.62 -1.59
N ASN A 15 -0.99 -0.26 -1.11
CA ASN A 15 -1.36 -0.49 0.29
C ASN A 15 -1.46 -2.00 0.57
N LYS A 16 -2.09 -2.78 -0.32
CA LYS A 16 -2.17 -4.25 -0.20
C LYS A 16 -0.79 -4.90 -0.18
N LEU A 17 0.13 -4.49 -1.06
CA LEU A 17 1.50 -5.04 -1.05
C LEU A 17 2.22 -4.78 0.28
N HIS A 18 2.09 -3.57 0.83
CA HIS A 18 2.66 -3.22 2.12
C HIS A 18 2.06 -4.06 3.28
N GLU A 19 0.75 -4.29 3.26
CA GLU A 19 0.07 -5.16 4.23
C GLU A 19 0.56 -6.61 4.13
N GLN A 20 0.67 -7.16 2.91
CA GLN A 20 1.15 -8.54 2.70
C GLN A 20 2.59 -8.72 3.16
N LEU A 21 3.48 -7.75 2.89
CA LEU A 21 4.84 -7.77 3.44
C LEU A 21 4.83 -7.79 4.97
N SER A 22 3.96 -6.98 5.60
CA SER A 22 3.83 -6.95 7.06
C SER A 22 3.30 -8.26 7.64
N VAL A 23 2.41 -8.96 6.91
CA VAL A 23 1.94 -10.31 7.28
C VAL A 23 3.07 -11.33 7.21
N ILE A 24 3.83 -11.34 6.10
CA ILE A 24 4.95 -12.28 5.93
C ILE A 24 6.01 -12.05 7.00
N ARG A 25 6.36 -10.79 7.31
CA ARG A 25 7.31 -10.46 8.38
C ARG A 25 6.90 -11.08 9.71
N ARG A 26 5.63 -10.93 10.11
CA ARG A 26 5.09 -11.51 11.35
C ARG A 26 5.15 -13.03 11.38
N HIS A 27 4.93 -13.69 10.24
CA HIS A 27 5.06 -15.14 10.17
C HIS A 27 6.52 -15.59 10.24
N LEU A 28 7.45 -14.84 9.65
CA LEU A 28 8.88 -15.17 9.72
C LEU A 28 9.43 -15.09 11.13
N GLU A 29 8.95 -14.13 11.94
CA GLU A 29 9.28 -14.04 13.37
C GLU A 29 8.96 -15.35 14.13
N GLN A 30 8.04 -16.17 13.63
CA GLN A 30 7.67 -17.46 14.22
C GLN A 30 8.54 -18.63 13.74
N VAL A 31 9.22 -18.50 12.59
CA VAL A 31 9.94 -19.61 11.92
C VAL A 31 11.36 -19.81 12.47
N SER A 32 11.90 -18.86 13.25
CA SER A 32 13.25 -18.93 13.86
C SER A 32 14.39 -19.30 12.88
N ASP A 33 14.23 -19.01 11.59
CA ASP A 33 15.23 -19.22 10.54
C ASP A 33 15.93 -17.89 10.19
N PRO A 34 17.21 -17.71 10.55
CA PRO A 34 17.95 -16.48 10.27
C PRO A 34 18.11 -16.17 8.77
N GLU A 35 18.21 -17.20 7.93
CA GLU A 35 18.38 -17.01 6.49
C GLU A 35 17.07 -16.53 5.86
N ALA A 36 15.94 -17.09 6.29
CA ALA A 36 14.63 -16.61 5.87
C ALA A 36 14.40 -15.13 6.22
N HIS A 37 14.86 -14.68 7.40
CA HIS A 37 14.80 -13.26 7.79
C HIS A 37 15.67 -12.39 6.88
N ARG A 38 16.90 -12.83 6.58
CA ARG A 38 17.83 -12.08 5.72
C ARG A 38 17.28 -11.94 4.30
N LEU A 39 16.75 -13.02 3.74
CA LEU A 39 16.12 -13.04 2.42
C LEU A 39 14.90 -12.13 2.37
N PHE A 40 14.05 -12.17 3.39
CA PHE A 40 12.87 -11.32 3.46
C PHE A 40 13.23 -9.84 3.61
N GLN A 41 14.21 -9.48 4.44
CA GLN A 41 14.67 -8.09 4.54
C GLN A 41 15.16 -7.56 3.19
N SER A 42 15.95 -8.36 2.46
CA SER A 42 16.41 -7.99 1.11
C SER A 42 15.24 -7.75 0.15
N MET A 43 14.27 -8.67 0.13
CA MET A 43 13.06 -8.54 -0.68
C MET A 43 12.24 -7.30 -0.30
N GLU A 44 12.05 -7.05 0.98
CA GLU A 44 11.27 -5.94 1.50
C GLU A 44 11.88 -4.59 1.14
N PHE A 45 13.18 -4.39 1.36
CA PHE A 45 13.87 -3.17 0.94
C PHE A 45 13.89 -3.02 -0.59
N GLY A 46 14.09 -4.14 -1.30
CA GLY A 46 14.06 -4.19 -2.75
C GLY A 46 12.72 -3.79 -3.36
N LEU A 47 11.60 -4.05 -2.66
CA LEU A 47 10.25 -3.72 -3.13
C LEU A 47 9.77 -2.34 -2.65
N LEU A 48 9.96 -2.02 -1.38
CA LEU A 48 9.37 -0.81 -0.77
C LEU A 48 9.99 0.49 -1.33
N ALA A 49 11.30 0.50 -1.60
CA ALA A 49 11.96 1.70 -2.13
C ALA A 49 11.48 2.05 -3.56
N PRO A 50 11.44 1.12 -4.54
CA PRO A 50 10.83 1.37 -5.85
C PRO A 50 9.35 1.75 -5.76
N LEU A 51 8.56 1.06 -4.93
CA LEU A 51 7.13 1.39 -4.77
C LEU A 51 6.93 2.83 -4.26
N ARG A 52 7.73 3.27 -3.27
CA ARG A 52 7.68 4.65 -2.78
C ARG A 52 8.10 5.66 -3.84
N ARG A 53 9.09 5.34 -4.70
CA ARG A 53 9.49 6.20 -5.82
C ARG A 53 8.38 6.30 -6.87
N LEU A 54 7.79 5.16 -7.25
CA LEU A 54 6.69 5.11 -8.22
C LEU A 54 5.46 5.87 -7.72
N ARG A 55 5.09 5.68 -6.45
CA ARG A 55 3.98 6.39 -5.81
C ARG A 55 4.15 7.91 -5.88
N ARG A 56 5.34 8.42 -5.56
CA ARG A 56 5.66 9.85 -5.64
C ARG A 56 5.68 10.37 -7.07
N HIS A 57 6.23 9.58 -8.01
CA HIS A 57 6.28 9.97 -9.41
C HIS A 57 4.89 10.14 -10.04
N LEU A 58 3.94 9.31 -9.61
CA LEU A 58 2.54 9.33 -10.08
C LEU A 58 1.61 10.22 -9.24
N ASP A 59 2.15 10.92 -8.24
CA ASP A 59 1.40 11.75 -7.28
C ASP A 59 0.22 11.02 -6.62
N ILE A 60 0.44 9.77 -6.22
CA ILE A 60 -0.61 8.93 -5.61
C ILE A 60 -0.60 9.13 -4.08
N PRO A 61 -1.64 9.72 -3.46
CA PRO A 61 -1.71 9.97 -2.03
C PRO A 61 -1.75 8.66 -1.23
N TYR A 62 -1.21 8.67 0.01
CA TYR A 62 -1.27 7.53 0.93
C TYR A 62 -2.70 7.16 1.32
N ASP A 63 -3.50 8.18 1.60
CA ASP A 63 -4.88 8.09 2.04
C ASP A 63 -5.81 8.60 0.94
N TRP A 64 -6.11 7.71 -0.02
CA TRP A 64 -7.08 8.02 -1.08
C TRP A 64 -8.50 7.86 -0.54
N HIS A 65 -8.98 8.87 0.20
CA HIS A 65 -10.38 8.93 0.62
C HIS A 65 -11.22 9.64 -0.44
N GLU A 66 -12.24 8.96 -0.96
CA GLU A 66 -13.33 9.66 -1.65
C GLU A 66 -14.06 10.50 -0.60
N GLN A 67 -14.10 11.83 -0.79
CA GLN A 67 -15.08 12.64 -0.09
C GLN A 67 -16.44 12.05 -0.44
N LYS A 68 -17.10 11.42 0.54
CA LYS A 68 -18.50 11.00 0.38
C LYS A 68 -19.27 12.27 -0.01
N PRO A 69 -20.10 12.27 -1.07
CA PRO A 69 -20.96 13.41 -1.33
C PRO A 69 -21.77 13.65 -0.07
N THR A 70 -21.58 14.81 0.54
CA THR A 70 -22.31 15.26 1.71
C THR A 70 -23.78 15.30 1.29
N LYS A 71 -24.54 14.25 1.63
CA LYS A 71 -25.99 14.27 1.45
C LYS A 71 -26.49 15.45 2.26
N GLU A 72 -27.02 16.45 1.56
CA GLU A 72 -27.63 17.64 2.13
C GLU A 72 -28.52 17.24 3.31
N ALA A 73 -28.28 17.86 4.47
CA ALA A 73 -29.14 17.74 5.62
C ALA A 73 -30.59 18.08 5.20
N PRO A 74 -31.60 17.32 5.66
CA PRO A 74 -32.98 17.65 5.36
C PRO A 74 -33.24 19.06 5.90
N ARG A 75 -33.65 19.98 5.02
CA ARG A 75 -34.18 21.28 5.43
C ARG A 75 -35.39 21.00 6.31
N ALA A 76 -35.31 21.51 7.54
CA ALA A 76 -36.40 21.55 8.51
C ALA A 76 -37.62 22.28 7.96
#